data_AF-A0A2J0KQ99-F1
#
_entry.id   AF-A0A2J0KQ99-F1
#
_cell.length_a   1.000
_cell.length_b   1.000
_cell.length_c   1.000
_cell.angle_alpha   90.00
_cell.angle_beta   90.00
_cell.angle_gamma   90.00
#
_symmetry.space_group_name_H-M   'P 1'
#
loop_
_entity.id
_entity.type
_entity.pdbx_description
1 polymer ?
#
loop_
_entity_poly.entity_id
_entity_poly.type
_entity_poly.pdbx_seq_one_letter_code
_entity_poly.pdbx_strand_id
1 'polypeptide(L)' 'MTKIAINGFGRIGRNSFKIAFSKDSLEVLAINDLAN' A
#
# COMPACT_ATOMS: atom_id res chain seq x y z
N MET A 1 -11.38 2.11 10.69
CA MET A 1 -10.15 1.64 10.02
C MET A 1 -10.50 1.30 8.58
N THR A 2 -9.93 2.02 7.63
CA THR A 2 -10.19 1.83 6.20
C THR A 2 -9.18 0.84 5.64
N LYS A 3 -9.70 -0.27 5.12
CA LYS A 3 -8.91 -1.36 4.55
C LYS A 3 -8.62 -1.07 3.09
N ILE A 4 -7.35 -1.09 2.72
CA ILE A 4 -6.89 -0.77 1.36
C ILE A 4 -5.98 -1.87 0.82
N ALA A 5 -5.89 -1.94 -0.51
CA ALA A 5 -4.94 -2.76 -1.24
C ALA A 5 -4.10 -1.88 -2.17
N ILE A 6 -2.88 -2.32 -2.47
CA ILE A 6 -1.99 -1.64 -3.41
C ILE A 6 -1.79 -2.57 -4.62
N ASN A 7 -2.20 -2.13 -5.81
CA ASN A 7 -1.93 -2.83 -7.06
C ASN A 7 -0.89 -2.05 -7.87
N GLY A 8 0.33 -2.58 -7.96
CA GLY A 8 1.53 -1.91 -8.46
C GLY A 8 2.39 -1.35 -7.32
N PHE A 9 3.44 -2.07 -6.94
CA PHE A 9 4.37 -1.77 -5.85
C PHE A 9 5.72 -1.19 -6.32
N GLY A 10 5.66 -0.41 -7.40
CA GLY A 10 6.76 0.40 -7.92
C GLY A 10 7.04 1.64 -7.05
N ARG A 11 7.59 2.69 -7.67
CA ARG A 11 7.98 3.93 -6.97
C ARG A 11 6.83 4.58 -6.19
N ILE A 12 5.61 4.57 -6.75
CA ILE A 12 4.44 5.15 -6.08
C ILE A 12 3.91 4.21 -5.00
N GLY A 13 3.68 2.93 -5.32
CA GLY A 13 3.14 1.95 -4.36
C GLY A 13 3.93 1.87 -3.06
N ARG A 14 5.28 1.89 -3.13
CA ARG A 14 6.13 1.90 -1.92
C ARG A 14 5.98 3.16 -1.07
N ASN A 15 5.89 4.33 -1.69
CA ASN A 15 5.70 5.59 -0.95
C ASN A 15 4.29 5.68 -0.37
N SER A 16 3.28 5.23 -1.11
CA SER A 16 1.90 5.12 -0.63
C SER A 16 1.82 4.17 0.58
N PHE A 17 2.52 3.03 0.55
CA PHE A 17 2.59 2.12 1.70
C PHE A 17 3.25 2.77 2.91
N LYS A 18 4.37 3.48 2.74
CA LYS A 18 5.02 4.21 3.86
C LYS A 18 4.07 5.22 4.52
N ILE A 19 3.31 5.98 3.73
CA ILE A 19 2.34 6.96 4.25
C ILE A 19 1.16 6.24 4.92
N ALA A 20 0.70 5.12 4.36
CA ALA A 20 -0.38 4.35 4.96
C ALA A 20 0.04 3.71 6.29
N PHE A 21 1.28 3.24 6.40
CA PHE A 21 1.84 2.63 7.60
C PHE A 21 1.95 3.62 8.78
N SER A 22 2.04 4.92 8.51
CA SER A 22 2.07 5.95 9.54
C SER A 22 0.68 6.48 9.92
N LYS A 23 -0.41 5.87 9.44
CA LYS A 23 -1.78 6.33 9.68
C LYS A 23 -2.62 5.22 10.31
N ASP A 24 -2.97 5.38 11.58
CA ASP A 24 -3.82 4.42 12.33
C ASP A 24 -5.20 4.21 11.70
N SER A 25 -5.65 5.16 10.87
CA SER A 25 -6.93 5.05 10.17
C SER A 25 -6.88 4.13 8.94
N LEU A 26 -5.69 3.73 8.47
CA LEU A 26 -5.49 2.91 7.28
C LEU A 26 -4.88 1.55 7.64
N GLU A 27 -5.35 0.50 6.98
CA GLU A 27 -4.80 -0.85 7.09
C GLU A 27 -4.58 -1.40 5.68
N VAL A 28 -3.32 -1.68 5.31
CA VAL A 28 -2.99 -2.29 4.02
C VAL A 28 -3.12 -3.81 4.16
N LEU A 29 -4.13 -4.40 3.51
CA LEU A 29 -4.41 -5.84 3.61
C LEU A 29 -3.72 -6.67 2.53
N ALA A 30 -3.44 -6.08 1.38
CA ALA A 30 -2.85 -6.79 0.26
C ALA A 30 -2.01 -5.87 -0.61
N ILE A 31 -0.97 -6.45 -1.19
CA ILE A 31 -0.14 -5.83 -2.22
C ILE A 31 -0.04 -6.83 -3.37
N ASN A 32 -0.36 -6.38 -4.58
CA ASN A 32 -0.15 -7.14 -5.81
C ASN A 32 0.86 -6.38 -6.69
N ASP A 33 1.93 -7.04 -7.11
CA ASP A 33 2.88 -6.54 -8.10
C ASP A 33 3.32 -7.70 -8.99
N LEU A 34 3.32 -7.47 -10.30
CA LEU A 34 3.68 -8.46 -11.31
C LEU A 34 5.10 -8.27 -11.84
N ALA A 35 5.92 -7.44 -11.18
CA ALA A 35 7.25 -7.02 -11.63
C ALA A 35 7.99 -8.12 -12.40
N ASN A 36 8.24 -7.85 -13.69
CA ASN A 36 9.12 -8.64 -14.56
C ASN A 36 10.59 -8.34 -14.24
#